data_AF-A0A7C2S4G2-F1
#
_entry.id   AF-A0A7C2S4G2-F1
#
_cell.length_a   1.000
_cell.length_b   1.000
_cell.length_c   1.000
_cell.angle_alpha   90.00
_cell.angle_beta   90.00
_cell.angle_gamma   90.00
#
_symmetry.space_group_name_H-M   'P 1'
#
loop_
_entity.id
_entity.type
_entity.pdbx_description
1 polymer ?
#
loop_
_entity_poly.entity_id
_entity_poly.type
_entity_poly.pdbx_seq_one_letter_code
_entity_poly.pdbx_strand_id
1 'polypeptide(L)'
;QFTDLWWSWGMAIFTLFCLTGLVESSFGRAMKAIREDEAAAQSMGINTFRYKMLAFVTSAFFQGIGGGLLAHLLTTIDPKLFTFFLTFNLLIMIVAGGLGSMTGAALGAVIFAWGSELLRWFEEPHQIGGFFIPGLPGMRMVIFSLLLILVMLFFRRGIMGRREFSWDWVINKLSGKKWGKQTNQ
;
A
#
# COMPACT_ATOMS: atom_id res chain seq x y z
N GLN A 1 1.56 26.30 8.41
CA GLN A 1 1.14 25.41 7.30
C GLN A 1 2.41 25.10 6.51
N PHE A 2 3.07 23.96 6.74
CA PHE A 2 4.32 23.61 6.05
C PHE A 2 4.29 22.22 5.38
N THR A 3 3.24 21.42 5.63
CA THR A 3 2.92 20.22 4.86
C THR A 3 1.95 20.58 3.74
N ASP A 4 2.50 21.01 2.61
CA ASP A 4 1.74 21.02 1.38
C ASP A 4 1.48 19.57 0.92
N LEU A 5 0.40 19.35 0.16
CA LEU A 5 0.10 18.05 -0.46
C LEU A 5 1.34 17.51 -1.17
N TRP A 6 2.09 18.40 -1.84
CA TRP A 6 3.34 18.09 -2.52
C TRP A 6 4.39 17.44 -1.63
N TRP A 7 4.48 17.83 -0.37
CA TRP A 7 5.44 17.25 0.56
C TRP A 7 5.01 15.82 0.96
N SER A 8 3.71 15.60 1.18
CA SER A 8 3.20 14.25 1.45
C SER A 8 3.43 13.30 0.27
N TRP A 9 3.18 13.76 -0.95
CA TRP A 9 3.46 12.98 -2.17
C TRP A 9 4.95 12.77 -2.38
N GLY A 10 5.78 13.78 -2.15
CA GLY A 10 7.25 13.67 -2.25
C GLY A 10 7.82 12.62 -1.30
N MET A 11 7.38 12.63 -0.03
CA MET A 11 7.80 11.65 0.97
C MET A 11 7.28 10.24 0.63
N ALA A 12 6.07 10.12 0.10
CA ALA A 12 5.52 8.84 -0.35
C ALA A 12 6.33 8.24 -1.51
N ILE A 13 6.73 9.05 -2.50
CA ILE A 13 7.56 8.60 -3.62
C ILE A 13 8.96 8.22 -3.12
N PHE A 14 9.54 9.01 -2.22
CA PHE A 14 10.85 8.73 -1.64
C PHE A 14 10.85 7.40 -0.86
N THR A 15 9.85 7.17 -0.01
CA THR A 15 9.73 5.91 0.74
C THR A 15 9.51 4.72 -0.18
N LEU A 16 8.70 4.86 -1.23
CA LEU A 16 8.50 3.81 -2.24
C LEU A 16 9.81 3.46 -2.97
N PHE A 17 10.59 4.47 -3.35
CA PHE A 17 11.89 4.28 -4.00
C PHE A 17 12.92 3.58 -3.09
N CYS A 18 13.01 4.00 -1.82
CA CYS A 18 13.87 3.32 -0.85
C CYS A 18 13.45 1.85 -0.63
N LEU A 19 12.14 1.60 -0.59
CA LEU A 19 11.58 0.27 -0.40
C LEU A 19 11.82 -0.65 -1.59
N THR A 20 11.71 -0.17 -2.83
CA THR A 20 12.05 -0.97 -4.01
C THR A 20 13.52 -1.38 -4.00
N GLY A 21 14.43 -0.46 -3.67
CA GLY A 21 15.86 -0.78 -3.52
C GLY A 21 16.13 -1.81 -2.41
N LEU A 22 15.41 -1.71 -1.29
CA LEU A 22 15.52 -2.68 -0.19
C LEU A 22 15.02 -4.08 -0.60
N VAL A 23 13.92 -4.16 -1.35
CA VAL A 23 13.34 -5.43 -1.81
C VAL A 23 14.20 -6.11 -2.88
N GLU A 24 14.85 -5.34 -3.74
CA GLU A 24 15.77 -5.87 -4.76
C GLU A 24 17.15 -6.22 -4.18
N SER A 25 17.47 -5.77 -2.97
CA SER A 25 18.73 -6.09 -2.29
C SER A 25 18.84 -7.58 -1.86
N SER A 26 20.04 -7.98 -1.39
CA SER A 26 20.25 -9.31 -0.82
C SER A 26 19.33 -9.60 0.38
N PHE A 27 19.05 -8.59 1.20
CA PHE A 27 18.11 -8.71 2.33
C PHE A 27 16.69 -9.01 1.85
N GLY A 28 16.22 -8.34 0.80
CA GLY A 28 14.91 -8.57 0.21
C GLY A 28 14.74 -9.98 -0.36
N ARG A 29 15.78 -10.49 -1.04
CA ARG A 29 15.79 -11.88 -1.54
C ARG A 29 15.74 -12.91 -0.41
N ALA A 30 16.50 -12.69 0.67
CA ALA A 30 16.46 -13.56 1.85
C ALA A 30 15.06 -13.56 2.50
N MET A 31 14.42 -12.39 2.63
CA MET A 31 13.05 -12.29 3.14
C MET A 31 12.02 -12.99 2.23
N LYS A 32 12.18 -12.90 0.90
CA LYS A 32 11.34 -13.61 -0.06
C LYS A 32 11.49 -15.14 0.10
N ALA A 33 12.70 -15.66 0.30
CA ALA A 33 12.94 -17.08 0.54
C ALA A 33 12.27 -17.58 1.83
N ILE A 34 12.38 -16.82 2.92
CA ILE A 34 11.72 -17.13 4.20
C ILE A 34 10.19 -17.18 4.06
N ARG A 35 9.61 -16.35 3.19
CA ARG A 35 8.17 -16.32 2.92
C ARG A 35 7.68 -17.56 2.17
N GLU A 36 8.52 -18.20 1.37
CA GLU A 36 8.15 -19.40 0.61
C GLU A 36 8.22 -20.66 1.48
N ASP A 37 9.37 -20.88 2.13
CA ASP A 37 9.57 -21.97 3.08
C ASP A 37 10.60 -21.58 4.13
N GLU A 38 10.16 -21.45 5.37
CA GLU A 38 11.02 -21.08 6.49
C GLU A 38 12.01 -22.20 6.85
N ALA A 39 11.58 -23.46 6.81
CA ALA A 39 12.40 -24.60 7.17
C ALA A 39 13.52 -24.82 6.14
N ALA A 40 13.21 -24.66 4.85
CA ALA A 40 14.19 -24.70 3.78
C ALA A 40 15.20 -23.54 3.91
N ALA A 41 14.74 -22.32 4.20
CA ALA A 41 15.61 -21.16 4.38
C ALA A 41 16.59 -21.35 5.56
N GLN A 42 16.13 -21.90 6.69
CA GLN A 42 17.00 -22.23 7.83
C GLN A 42 18.06 -23.27 7.46
N SER A 43 17.67 -24.29 6.68
CA SER A 43 18.59 -25.35 6.21
C SER A 43 19.68 -24.81 5.29
N MET A 44 19.40 -23.72 4.55
CA MET A 44 20.37 -23.01 3.71
C MET A 44 21.26 -22.02 4.50
N GLY A 45 21.20 -22.03 5.83
CA GLY A 45 22.02 -21.18 6.70
C GLY A 45 21.50 -19.76 6.90
N ILE A 46 20.25 -19.46 6.49
CA ILE A 46 19.64 -18.15 6.69
C ILE A 46 19.05 -18.08 8.10
N ASN A 47 19.52 -17.12 8.91
CA ASN A 47 18.96 -16.89 10.25
C ASN A 47 17.60 -16.18 10.17
N THR A 48 16.50 -16.95 10.20
CA THR A 48 15.15 -16.42 9.99
C THR A 48 14.73 -15.40 11.05
N PHE A 49 15.17 -15.57 12.29
CA PHE A 49 14.88 -14.64 13.39
C PHE A 49 15.44 -13.24 13.11
N ARG A 50 16.72 -13.14 12.68
CA ARG A 50 17.34 -11.85 12.34
C ARG A 50 16.63 -11.15 11.18
N TYR A 51 16.29 -11.88 10.13
CA TYR A 51 15.62 -11.30 8.97
C TYR A 51 14.17 -10.89 9.28
N LYS A 52 13.43 -11.63 10.11
CA LYS A 52 12.10 -11.23 10.58
C LYS A 52 12.14 -9.98 11.46
N MET A 53 13.12 -9.88 12.36
CA MET A 53 13.32 -8.70 13.18
C MET A 53 13.67 -7.47 12.32
N LEU A 54 14.57 -7.63 11.35
CA LEU A 54 14.90 -6.57 10.40
C LEU A 54 13.66 -6.12 9.62
N ALA A 55 12.88 -7.05 9.08
CA ALA A 55 11.64 -6.75 8.37
C ALA A 55 10.64 -5.93 9.22
N PHE A 56 10.52 -6.29 10.51
CA PHE A 56 9.67 -5.57 11.46
C PHE A 56 10.20 -4.16 11.73
N VAL A 57 11.49 -4.00 12.03
CA VAL A 57 12.11 -2.71 12.32
C VAL A 57 12.05 -1.77 11.12
N THR A 58 12.34 -2.27 9.92
CA THR A 58 12.25 -1.45 8.69
C THR A 58 10.81 -1.01 8.43
N SER A 59 9.82 -1.89 8.66
CA SER A 59 8.41 -1.53 8.52
C SER A 59 8.00 -0.46 9.52
N ALA A 60 8.37 -0.62 10.79
CA ALA A 60 8.07 0.33 11.86
C ALA A 60 8.69 1.71 11.60
N PHE A 61 9.90 1.75 11.04
CA PHE A 61 10.57 3.00 10.66
C PHE A 61 9.75 3.78 9.61
N PHE A 62 9.36 3.14 8.49
CA PHE A 62 8.55 3.80 7.46
C PHE A 62 7.14 4.15 7.96
N GLN A 63 6.56 3.31 8.81
CA GLN A 63 5.26 3.57 9.43
C GLN A 63 5.32 4.78 10.39
N GLY A 64 6.43 4.95 11.10
CA GLY A 64 6.71 6.12 11.94
C GLY A 64 6.80 7.43 11.15
N ILE A 65 7.46 7.40 9.97
CA ILE A 65 7.50 8.56 9.06
C ILE A 65 6.08 8.95 8.63
N GLY A 66 5.26 7.97 8.22
CA GLY A 66 3.86 8.21 7.84
C GLY A 66 3.01 8.75 8.99
N GLY A 67 3.18 8.20 10.20
CA GLY A 67 2.49 8.67 11.40
C GLY A 67 2.89 10.10 11.81
N GLY A 68 4.18 10.43 11.73
CA GLY A 68 4.68 11.78 11.99
C GLY A 68 4.12 12.81 11.00
N LEU A 69 4.04 12.44 9.72
CA LEU A 69 3.44 13.27 8.68
C LEU A 69 1.94 13.49 8.93
N LEU A 70 1.21 12.44 9.35
CA LEU A 70 -0.21 12.54 9.71
C LEU A 70 -0.43 13.46 10.93
N ALA A 71 0.40 13.34 11.96
CA ALA A 71 0.34 14.21 13.14
C ALA A 71 0.59 15.67 12.78
N HIS A 72 1.54 15.92 11.87
CA HIS A 72 1.82 17.28 11.39
C HIS A 72 0.68 17.84 10.54
N LEU A 73 0.02 17.01 9.70
CA LEU A 73 -1.13 17.41 8.88
C LEU A 73 -2.35 17.79 9.75
N LEU A 74 -2.67 16.97 10.75
CA LEU A 74 -3.85 17.19 11.58
C LEU A 74 -3.64 18.30 12.61
N THR A 75 -2.39 18.64 12.94
CA THR A 75 -1.98 19.65 13.95
C THR A 75 -2.50 19.42 15.37
N THR A 76 -3.34 18.40 15.55
CA THR A 76 -3.96 17.96 16.80
C THR A 76 -3.98 16.44 16.80
N ILE A 77 -3.61 15.83 17.92
CA ILE A 77 -3.57 14.38 18.09
C ILE A 77 -4.81 13.98 18.88
N ASP A 78 -5.79 13.38 18.19
CA ASP A 78 -6.96 12.77 18.83
C ASP A 78 -6.81 11.22 18.79
N PRO A 79 -6.81 10.53 19.95
CA PRO A 79 -6.74 9.06 19.98
C PRO A 79 -7.92 8.38 19.27
N LYS A 80 -9.04 9.09 19.04
CA LYS A 80 -10.21 8.56 18.31
C LYS A 80 -9.93 8.26 16.83
N LEU A 81 -8.83 8.78 16.27
CA LEU A 81 -8.42 8.46 14.90
C LEU A 81 -7.75 7.09 14.80
N PHE A 82 -7.14 6.62 15.89
CA PHE A 82 -6.43 5.34 15.97
C PHE A 82 -7.34 4.23 16.50
N THR A 83 -8.51 4.09 15.88
CA THR A 83 -9.47 3.02 16.20
C THR A 83 -9.20 1.77 15.36
N PHE A 84 -9.81 0.64 15.73
CA PHE A 84 -9.72 -0.61 14.97
C PHE A 84 -10.10 -0.45 13.49
N PHE A 85 -10.98 0.50 13.17
CA PHE A 85 -11.36 0.82 11.81
C PHE A 85 -10.18 1.25 10.93
N LEU A 86 -9.21 1.98 11.49
CA LEU A 86 -8.01 2.39 10.76
C LEU A 86 -7.19 1.16 10.32
N THR A 87 -7.03 0.18 11.21
CA THR A 87 -6.32 -1.06 10.91
C THR A 87 -7.02 -1.84 9.81
N PHE A 88 -8.35 -1.95 9.85
CA PHE A 88 -9.11 -2.59 8.77
C PHE A 88 -8.99 -1.84 7.45
N ASN A 89 -9.05 -0.51 7.45
CA ASN A 89 -8.85 0.30 6.25
C ASN A 89 -7.45 0.05 5.63
N LEU A 90 -6.41 -0.01 6.46
CA LEU A 90 -5.05 -0.37 6.02
C LEU A 90 -5.00 -1.77 5.41
N LEU A 91 -5.65 -2.76 6.05
CA LEU A 91 -5.73 -4.11 5.52
C LEU A 91 -6.45 -4.16 4.17
N ILE A 92 -7.57 -3.43 4.02
CA ILE A 92 -8.30 -3.35 2.74
C ILE A 92 -7.40 -2.80 1.64
N MET A 93 -6.71 -1.68 1.90
CA MET A 93 -5.80 -1.06 0.93
C MET A 93 -4.71 -2.03 0.46
N ILE A 94 -4.08 -2.74 1.40
CA ILE A 94 -2.99 -3.68 1.11
C ILE A 94 -3.51 -4.94 0.41
N VAL A 95 -4.63 -5.51 0.86
CA VAL A 95 -5.19 -6.74 0.28
C VAL A 95 -5.78 -6.49 -1.11
N ALA A 96 -6.46 -5.36 -1.31
CA ALA A 96 -6.95 -4.95 -2.63
C ALA A 96 -5.79 -4.76 -3.61
N GLY A 97 -4.71 -4.11 -3.16
CA GLY A 97 -3.50 -3.93 -3.97
C GLY A 97 -2.73 -5.23 -4.25
N GLY A 98 -2.65 -6.12 -3.26
CA GLY A 98 -1.98 -7.41 -3.29
C GLY A 98 -0.82 -7.52 -2.30
N LEU A 99 -0.82 -8.57 -1.48
CA LEU A 99 0.16 -8.83 -0.39
C LEU A 99 1.61 -9.05 -0.87
N GLY A 100 1.83 -9.19 -2.18
CA GLY A 100 3.14 -9.52 -2.76
C GLY A 100 3.72 -8.48 -3.70
N SER A 101 3.08 -7.33 -3.89
CA SER A 101 3.49 -6.30 -4.85
C SER A 101 3.41 -4.91 -4.22
N MET A 102 4.54 -4.20 -4.16
CA MET A 102 4.61 -2.84 -3.62
C MET A 102 3.82 -1.84 -4.47
N THR A 103 3.92 -1.95 -5.80
CA THR A 103 3.15 -1.13 -6.74
C THR A 103 1.66 -1.43 -6.65
N GLY A 104 1.30 -2.70 -6.42
CA GLY A 104 -0.07 -3.11 -6.15
C GLY A 104 -0.63 -2.45 -4.89
N ALA A 105 0.11 -2.51 -3.78
CA ALA A 105 -0.29 -1.87 -2.52
C ALA A 105 -0.46 -0.35 -2.64
N ALA A 106 0.44 0.33 -3.36
CA ALA A 106 0.32 1.77 -3.62
C ALA A 106 -0.93 2.11 -4.45
N LEU A 107 -1.20 1.36 -5.53
CA LEU A 107 -2.42 1.52 -6.32
C LEU A 107 -3.68 1.21 -5.51
N GLY A 108 -3.65 0.17 -4.67
CA GLY A 108 -4.74 -0.19 -3.77
C GLY A 108 -5.08 0.94 -2.80
N ALA A 109 -4.07 1.61 -2.24
CA ALA A 109 -4.26 2.78 -1.39
C ALA A 109 -4.87 3.96 -2.15
N VAL A 110 -4.41 4.25 -3.37
CA VAL A 110 -4.97 5.34 -4.21
C VAL A 110 -6.42 5.05 -4.58
N ILE A 111 -6.74 3.84 -5.04
CA ILE A 111 -8.10 3.42 -5.40
C ILE A 111 -9.02 3.51 -4.19
N PHE A 112 -8.57 3.04 -3.02
CA PHE A 112 -9.35 3.12 -1.80
C PHE A 112 -9.58 4.56 -1.34
N ALA A 113 -8.55 5.43 -1.42
CA ALA A 113 -8.68 6.84 -1.10
C ALA A 113 -9.69 7.53 -2.01
N TRP A 114 -9.63 7.28 -3.32
CA TRP A 114 -10.62 7.80 -4.26
C TRP A 114 -12.02 7.26 -4.03
N GLY A 115 -12.14 5.95 -3.78
CA GLY A 115 -13.43 5.33 -3.45
C GLY A 115 -14.03 5.90 -2.17
N SER A 116 -13.20 6.19 -1.17
CA SER A 116 -13.60 6.83 0.08
C SER A 116 -14.11 8.25 -0.14
N GLU A 117 -13.46 9.00 -1.03
CA GLU A 117 -13.85 10.37 -1.38
C GLU A 117 -15.16 10.40 -2.18
N LEU A 118 -15.37 9.46 -3.09
CA LEU A 118 -16.64 9.29 -3.81
C LEU A 118 -17.77 8.94 -2.84
N LEU A 119 -17.52 8.00 -1.92
CA LEU A 119 -18.49 7.66 -0.88
C LEU A 119 -18.82 8.86 0.01
N ARG A 120 -17.81 9.67 0.35
CA ARG A 120 -18.00 10.91 1.11
C ARG A 120 -18.97 11.85 0.39
N TRP A 121 -18.80 12.02 -0.92
CA TRP A 121 -19.72 12.81 -1.75
C TRP A 121 -21.15 12.25 -1.71
N PHE A 122 -21.36 10.92 -1.75
CA PHE A 122 -22.71 10.35 -1.62
C PHE A 122 -23.31 10.42 -0.21
N GLU A 123 -22.48 10.54 0.83
CA GLU A 123 -22.89 10.60 2.23
C GLU A 123 -23.19 12.03 2.70
N GLU A 124 -22.69 13.05 1.99
CA GLU A 124 -23.05 14.44 2.26
C GLU A 124 -24.48 14.75 1.77
N PRO A 125 -25.30 15.45 2.58
CA PRO A 125 -26.65 15.81 2.19
C PRO A 125 -26.60 16.82 1.03
N HIS A 126 -26.76 16.32 -0.19
CA HIS A 126 -26.85 17.15 -1.38
C HIS A 126 -28.31 17.52 -1.66
N GLN A 127 -28.60 18.83 -1.61
CA GLN A 127 -29.86 19.38 -2.08
C GLN A 127 -29.75 19.67 -3.58
N ILE A 128 -30.04 18.67 -4.40
CA ILE A 128 -30.12 18.87 -5.87
C ILE A 128 -31.58 19.14 -6.20
N GLY A 129 -31.91 20.39 -6.53
CA GLY A 129 -33.20 20.76 -7.12
C GLY A 129 -34.44 20.42 -6.29
N GLY A 130 -34.40 20.65 -4.96
CA GLY A 130 -35.58 20.51 -4.09
C GLY A 130 -35.88 19.10 -3.57
N PHE A 131 -35.14 18.07 -4.01
CA PHE A 131 -35.15 16.76 -3.36
C PHE A 131 -34.15 16.73 -2.19
N PHE A 132 -34.66 16.60 -0.96
CA PHE A 132 -33.84 16.45 0.24
C PHE A 132 -33.48 14.97 0.41
N ILE A 133 -32.26 14.60 0.03
CA ILE A 133 -31.73 13.27 0.30
C ILE A 133 -31.04 13.35 1.66
N PRO A 134 -31.62 12.79 2.75
CA PRO A 134 -30.92 12.73 4.02
C PRO A 134 -29.71 11.82 3.84
N GLY A 135 -28.50 12.39 3.89
CA GLY A 135 -27.28 11.58 3.98
C GLY A 135 -27.36 10.74 5.25
N LEU A 136 -27.37 9.41 5.14
CA LEU A 136 -27.35 8.54 6.31
C LEU A 136 -25.92 8.50 6.87
N PRO A 137 -25.66 9.07 8.05
CA PRO A 137 -24.34 8.99 8.68
C PRO A 137 -24.05 7.53 9.06
N GLY A 138 -22.93 6.97 8.56
CA GLY A 138 -22.48 5.62 8.89
C GLY A 138 -22.60 4.62 7.72
N MET A 139 -23.16 5.03 6.60
CA MET A 139 -23.21 4.24 5.37
C MET A 139 -21.80 3.86 4.88
N ARG A 140 -20.82 4.75 5.06
CA ARG A 140 -19.40 4.49 4.76
C ARG A 140 -18.82 3.30 5.52
N MET A 141 -19.18 3.13 6.79
CA MET A 141 -18.68 2.02 7.61
C MET A 141 -19.22 0.67 7.11
N VAL A 142 -20.51 0.64 6.75
CA VAL A 142 -21.16 -0.56 6.21
C VAL A 142 -20.59 -0.91 4.83
N ILE A 143 -20.45 0.08 3.95
CA ILE A 143 -19.90 -0.13 2.61
C ILE A 143 -18.44 -0.57 2.70
N PHE A 144 -17.60 0.00 3.56
CA PHE A 144 -16.22 -0.48 3.72
C PHE A 144 -16.13 -1.91 4.22
N SER A 145 -17.04 -2.32 5.12
CA SER A 145 -17.10 -3.69 5.62
C SER A 145 -17.53 -4.67 4.52
N LEU A 146 -18.52 -4.29 3.71
CA LEU A 146 -18.94 -5.05 2.53
C LEU A 146 -17.83 -5.11 1.47
N LEU A 147 -17.14 -4.00 1.23
CA LEU A 147 -16.03 -3.89 0.30
C LEU A 147 -14.87 -4.78 0.74
N LEU A 148 -14.55 -4.83 2.03
CA LEU A 148 -13.57 -5.75 2.60
C LEU A 148 -13.95 -7.20 2.29
N ILE A 149 -15.19 -7.60 2.57
CA ILE A 149 -15.68 -8.95 2.29
C ILE A 149 -15.58 -9.27 0.79
N LEU A 150 -16.02 -8.35 -0.07
CA LEU A 150 -15.91 -8.48 -1.53
C LEU A 150 -14.47 -8.63 -1.99
N VAL A 151 -13.56 -7.80 -1.48
CA VAL A 151 -12.13 -7.88 -1.81
C VAL A 151 -11.55 -9.20 -1.34
N MET A 152 -11.87 -9.66 -0.13
CA MET A 152 -11.39 -10.96 0.36
C MET A 152 -11.95 -12.13 -0.47
N LEU A 153 -13.19 -12.04 -0.93
CA LEU A 153 -13.86 -13.10 -1.67
C LEU A 153 -13.42 -13.15 -3.14
N PHE A 154 -13.32 -12.01 -3.81
CA PHE A 154 -13.00 -11.93 -5.24
C PHE A 154 -11.51 -11.73 -5.53
N PHE A 155 -10.73 -11.13 -4.63
CA PHE A 155 -9.33 -10.77 -4.85
C PHE A 155 -8.34 -11.57 -3.98
N ARG A 156 -8.46 -12.91 -3.96
CA ARG A 156 -7.53 -13.82 -3.22
C ARG A 156 -6.04 -13.67 -3.60
N ARG A 157 -5.72 -12.98 -4.70
CA ARG A 157 -4.34 -12.62 -5.10
C ARG A 157 -4.07 -11.10 -5.17
N GLY A 158 -5.06 -10.22 -4.97
CA GLY A 158 -4.95 -8.76 -5.19
C GLY A 158 -4.87 -8.37 -6.67
N ILE A 159 -5.10 -7.09 -6.99
CA ILE A 159 -5.14 -6.57 -8.38
C ILE A 159 -3.84 -6.85 -9.14
N MET A 160 -2.69 -6.82 -8.45
CA MET A 160 -1.37 -6.97 -9.09
C MET A 160 -0.67 -8.32 -8.77
N GLY A 161 -1.24 -9.17 -7.90
CA GLY A 161 -0.69 -10.50 -7.65
C GLY A 161 0.76 -10.52 -7.17
N ARG A 162 1.60 -11.30 -7.89
CA ARG A 162 3.06 -11.37 -7.74
C ARG A 162 3.81 -10.54 -8.78
N ARG A 163 3.10 -9.83 -9.67
CA ARG A 163 3.74 -9.03 -10.72
C ARG A 163 4.08 -7.68 -10.11
N GLU A 164 5.35 -7.41 -9.90
CA GLU A 164 5.81 -6.04 -9.66
C GLU A 164 5.66 -5.30 -11.00
N PHE A 165 5.05 -4.10 -11.01
CA PHE A 165 5.00 -3.28 -12.24
C PHE A 165 6.43 -2.80 -12.49
N SER A 166 7.23 -3.63 -13.16
CA SER A 166 8.62 -3.29 -13.42
C SER A 166 8.65 -2.07 -14.32
N TRP A 167 9.25 -0.99 -13.79
CA TRP A 167 9.58 0.21 -14.56
C TRP A 167 10.65 -0.06 -15.62
N ASP A 168 11.17 -1.29 -15.77
CA ASP A 168 12.05 -1.69 -16.88
C ASP A 168 11.47 -1.31 -18.24
N TRP A 169 10.15 -1.36 -18.41
CA TRP A 169 9.52 -0.94 -19.66
C TRP A 169 9.63 0.57 -19.90
N VAL A 170 9.48 1.40 -18.86
CA VAL A 170 9.55 2.86 -18.99
C VAL A 170 10.99 3.35 -19.01
N ILE A 171 11.86 2.77 -18.18
CA ILE A 171 13.30 3.06 -18.14
C ILE A 171 13.95 2.60 -19.45
N ASN A 172 13.63 1.43 -20.02
CA ASN A 172 14.16 1.06 -21.33
C ASN A 172 13.60 1.92 -22.48
N LYS A 173 12.38 2.45 -22.33
CA LYS A 173 11.79 3.35 -23.32
C LYS A 173 12.37 4.77 -23.27
N LEU A 174 12.80 5.25 -22.09
CA LEU A 174 13.52 6.51 -21.91
C LEU A 174 15.04 6.38 -22.11
N SER A 175 15.63 5.20 -21.85
CA SER A 175 17.07 4.91 -21.96
C SER A 175 17.51 4.50 -23.38
N GLY A 176 16.58 4.32 -24.33
CA GLY A 176 16.91 4.09 -25.74
C GLY A 176 17.79 2.86 -26.03
N LYS A 177 17.96 1.95 -25.05
CA LYS A 177 18.83 0.79 -25.20
C LYS A 177 18.06 -0.34 -25.86
N LYS A 178 18.16 -0.43 -27.19
CA LYS A 178 17.73 -1.59 -27.98
C LYS A 178 18.48 -2.83 -27.48
N TRP A 179 17.77 -3.78 -26.87
CA TRP A 179 18.34 -5.09 -26.58
C TRP A 179 18.54 -5.87 -27.88
N GLY A 180 19.80 -6.03 -28.26
CA GLY A 180 20.22 -7.09 -29.17
C GLY A 180 19.93 -8.44 -28.53
N LYS A 181 19.06 -9.23 -29.17
CA LYS A 181 18.90 -10.65 -28.87
C LYS A 181 20.21 -11.36 -29.25
N GLN A 182 20.90 -11.92 -28.28
CA GLN A 182 21.81 -13.04 -28.50
C GLN A 182 21.34 -14.20 -27.62
N THR A 183 20.37 -14.95 -28.13
CA THR A 183 20.19 -16.36 -27.78
C THR A 183 21.13 -17.15 -28.67
N ASN A 184 22.25 -17.63 -28.11
CA ASN A 184 23.05 -18.69 -28.70
C ASN A 184 22.97 -19.91 -27.78
N GLN A 185 22.43 -20.98 -28.39
CA GLN A 185 22.60 -22.42 -28.13
C GLN A 185 22.46 -22.92 -26.69
#